data_AF-A0A9P7RRN8-F1
#
_entry.id   AF-A0A9P7RRN8-F1
#
_cell.length_a   1.000
_cell.length_b   1.000
_cell.length_c   1.000
_cell.angle_alpha   90.00
_cell.angle_beta   90.00
_cell.angle_gamma   90.00
#
_symmetry.space_group_name_H-M   'P 1'
#
loop_
_entity.id
_entity.type
_entity.pdbx_description
1 polymer ?
#
loop_
_entity_poly.entity_id
_entity_poly.type
_entity_poly.pdbx_seq_one_letter_code
_entity_poly.pdbx_strand_id
1 'polypeptide(L)'
;MITDKTSTKEYVKGYGIDWDKVKAALGVTDDGDGQIGSLMKQILECVDRDIHWVCIGKPNNGKHNSFVISFGEQAFDTDPEALRKKDIPAPEYLKCFVEPFLFGPEVFEVVD
;
A
#
# COMPACT_ATOMS: atom_id res chain seq x y z
N MET A 1 -13.16 -13.33 33.56
CA MET A 1 -12.53 -13.87 32.35
C MET A 1 -12.27 -12.69 31.43
N ILE A 2 -11.01 -12.27 31.29
CA ILE A 2 -10.62 -11.29 30.29
C ILE A 2 -10.42 -12.11 29.02
N THR A 3 -11.32 -12.01 28.06
CA THR A 3 -11.12 -12.58 26.73
C THR A 3 -10.00 -11.79 26.08
N ASP A 4 -8.86 -12.43 25.94
CA ASP A 4 -7.75 -11.97 25.10
C ASP A 4 -8.34 -11.71 23.71
N LYS A 5 -8.46 -10.44 23.32
CA LYS A 5 -8.71 -10.09 21.92
C LYS A 5 -7.40 -10.38 21.21
N THR A 6 -7.19 -11.62 20.80
CA THR A 6 -6.21 -11.92 19.76
C THR A 6 -6.68 -11.20 18.50
N SER A 7 -6.25 -9.95 18.35
CA SER A 7 -6.35 -9.21 17.09
C SER A 7 -5.71 -10.10 16.06
N THR A 8 -6.52 -10.68 15.19
CA THR A 8 -6.02 -11.55 14.14
C THR A 8 -5.37 -10.62 13.14
N LYS A 9 -4.03 -10.65 13.09
CA LYS A 9 -3.28 -9.81 12.15
C LYS A 9 -3.74 -10.13 10.73
N GLU A 10 -4.20 -9.10 10.03
CA GLU A 10 -4.51 -9.18 8.61
C GLU A 10 -3.31 -8.69 7.80
N TYR A 11 -3.10 -9.30 6.64
CA TYR A 11 -2.05 -8.94 5.71
C TYR A 11 -2.65 -8.65 4.35
N VAL A 12 -1.99 -7.77 3.61
CA VAL A 12 -2.39 -7.38 2.26
C VAL A 12 -1.22 -7.53 1.28
N LYS A 13 -1.49 -8.09 0.10
CA LYS A 13 -0.57 -8.06 -1.04
C LYS A 13 -0.87 -6.86 -1.92
N GLY A 14 0.15 -6.05 -2.20
CA GLY A 14 -0.07 -4.81 -2.94
C GLY A 14 1.19 -4.04 -3.24
N TYR A 15 0.99 -2.79 -3.64
CA TYR A 15 2.06 -1.80 -3.74
C TYR A 15 1.94 -0.79 -2.60
N GLY A 16 3.05 -0.52 -1.92
CA GLY A 16 3.15 0.60 -1.00
C GLY A 16 3.53 1.87 -1.75
N ILE A 17 2.99 3.02 -1.34
CA ILE A 17 3.42 4.32 -1.84
C ILE A 17 4.78 4.67 -1.21
N ASP A 18 5.76 4.96 -2.06
CA ASP A 18 7.14 5.29 -1.67
C ASP A 18 7.28 6.82 -1.49
N TRP A 19 7.21 7.26 -0.23
CA TRP A 19 7.29 8.68 0.12
C TRP A 19 8.57 9.36 -0.34
N ASP A 20 9.70 8.66 -0.36
CA ASP A 20 10.97 9.24 -0.79
C ASP A 20 10.95 9.50 -2.30
N LYS A 21 10.34 8.61 -3.09
CA LYS A 21 10.14 8.82 -4.54
C LYS A 21 9.17 9.96 -4.82
N VAL A 22 8.09 10.07 -4.04
CA VAL A 22 7.13 11.18 -4.12
C VAL A 22 7.83 12.52 -3.86
N LYS A 23 8.59 12.62 -2.77
CA LYS A 23 9.37 13.82 -2.42
C LYS A 23 10.39 14.17 -3.51
N ALA A 24 11.14 13.17 -3.98
CA ALA A 24 12.13 13.35 -5.03
C ALA A 24 11.52 13.88 -6.34
N ALA A 25 10.35 13.36 -6.74
CA ALA A 25 9.68 13.81 -7.96
C ALA A 25 9.13 15.23 -7.87
N LEU A 26 8.74 15.66 -6.66
CA LEU A 26 8.27 17.04 -6.41
C LEU A 26 9.42 18.01 -6.09
N GLY A 27 10.64 17.51 -5.86
CA GLY A 27 11.78 18.33 -5.46
C GLY A 27 11.62 18.97 -4.07
N VAL A 28 10.81 18.36 -3.20
CA VAL A 28 10.52 18.87 -1.85
C VAL A 28 11.28 18.08 -0.80
N THR A 29 11.71 18.75 0.27
CA THR A 29 12.41 18.13 1.41
C THR A 29 11.51 17.90 2.61
N ASP A 30 10.39 18.62 2.68
CA ASP A 30 9.55 18.71 3.87
C ASP A 30 8.23 17.95 3.68
N ASP A 31 7.80 17.22 4.71
CA ASP A 31 6.58 16.40 4.72
C ASP A 31 5.27 17.20 4.74
N GLY A 32 5.35 18.53 4.92
CA GLY A 32 4.19 19.42 5.07
C GLY A 32 3.76 20.17 3.82
N ASP A 33 4.36 19.89 2.65
CA ASP A 33 4.07 20.63 1.42
C ASP A 33 2.70 20.23 0.83
N GLY A 34 1.86 21.22 0.52
CA GLY A 34 0.58 21.01 -0.17
C GLY A 34 0.72 20.31 -1.53
N GLN A 35 1.91 20.35 -2.13
CA GLN A 35 2.23 19.61 -3.35
C GLN A 35 2.21 18.09 -3.12
N ILE A 36 2.72 17.60 -1.99
CA ILE A 36 2.67 16.17 -1.63
C ILE A 36 1.21 15.75 -1.51
N GLY A 37 0.39 16.53 -0.81
CA GLY A 37 -1.04 16.27 -0.67
C GLY A 37 -1.77 16.23 -2.01
N SER A 38 -1.43 17.12 -2.94
CA SER A 38 -2.02 17.17 -4.29
C SER A 38 -1.64 15.96 -5.14
N LEU A 39 -0.36 15.55 -5.15
CA LEU A 39 0.09 14.37 -5.87
C LEU A 39 -0.52 13.09 -5.27
N MET A 40 -0.58 12.98 -3.94
CA MET A 40 -1.24 11.87 -3.25
C MET A 40 -2.72 11.76 -3.63
N LYS A 41 -3.42 12.89 -3.70
CA LYS A 41 -4.81 12.91 -4.16
C LYS A 41 -4.93 12.39 -5.59
N GLN A 42 -4.06 12.81 -6.51
CA GLN A 42 -4.06 12.31 -7.90
C GLN A 42 -3.78 10.81 -7.99
N ILE A 43 -2.82 10.30 -7.19
CA ILE A 43 -2.52 8.87 -7.10
C ILE A 43 -3.77 8.10 -6.64
N LEU A 44 -4.42 8.56 -5.57
CA LEU A 44 -5.61 7.89 -5.02
C LEU A 44 -6.85 8.01 -5.92
N GLU A 45 -6.98 9.08 -6.70
CA GLU A 45 -8.04 9.25 -7.71
C GLU A 45 -7.87 8.29 -8.91
N CYS A 46 -6.64 7.81 -9.15
CA CYS A 46 -6.37 6.79 -10.17
C CYS A 46 -6.65 5.37 -9.69
N VAL A 47 -6.85 5.15 -8.38
CA VAL A 47 -7.17 3.84 -7.83
C VAL A 47 -8.67 3.59 -7.99
N ASP A 48 -9.03 2.51 -8.69
CA ASP A 48 -10.40 2.02 -8.68
C ASP A 48 -10.72 1.42 -7.31
N ARG A 49 -11.35 2.22 -6.45
CA ARG A 49 -11.62 1.87 -5.05
C ARG A 49 -12.75 0.86 -4.87
N ASP A 50 -13.52 0.58 -5.93
CA ASP A 50 -14.54 -0.47 -5.92
C ASP A 50 -13.89 -1.85 -6.06
N ILE A 51 -12.70 -1.92 -6.65
CA ILE A 51 -11.95 -3.16 -6.89
C ILE A 51 -10.74 -3.27 -5.94
N HIS A 52 -10.04 -2.16 -5.71
CA HIS A 52 -8.77 -2.11 -5.00
C HIS A 52 -8.87 -1.28 -3.72
N TRP A 53 -8.66 -1.94 -2.59
CA TRP A 53 -8.71 -1.26 -1.30
C TRP A 53 -7.40 -0.53 -1.04
N VAL A 54 -7.51 0.59 -0.32
CA VAL A 54 -6.36 1.35 0.16
C VAL A 54 -6.35 1.31 1.68
N CYS A 55 -5.27 0.80 2.27
CA CYS A 55 -5.09 0.71 3.71
C CYS A 55 -3.72 1.22 4.13
N ILE A 56 -3.49 1.36 5.44
CA ILE A 56 -2.15 1.58 5.96
C ILE A 56 -1.51 0.21 6.18
N GLY A 57 -0.34 -0.01 5.58
CA GLY A 57 0.39 -1.26 5.69
C GLY A 57 1.83 -1.03 6.17
N LYS A 58 2.26 -1.89 7.09
CA LYS A 58 3.64 -1.97 7.54
C LYS A 58 4.40 -2.97 6.66
N PRO A 59 5.43 -2.53 5.92
CA PRO A 59 6.24 -3.42 5.10
C PRO A 59 7.21 -4.25 5.96
N ASN A 60 7.57 -5.43 5.46
CA ASN A 60 8.52 -6.33 6.14
C ASN A 60 9.99 -5.90 5.97
N ASN A 61 10.27 -4.94 5.08
CA ASN A 61 11.61 -4.46 4.76
C ASN A 61 12.12 -3.33 5.69
N GLY A 62 11.36 -2.99 6.74
CA GLY A 62 11.74 -1.95 7.70
C GLY A 62 11.47 -0.51 7.24
N LYS A 63 10.89 -0.30 6.05
CA LYS A 63 10.36 1.02 5.67
C LYS A 63 9.23 1.44 6.60
N HIS A 64 8.98 2.75 6.64
CA HIS A 64 7.84 3.32 7.37
C HIS A 64 6.51 2.76 6.84
N ASN A 65 5.48 2.82 7.70
CA ASN A 65 4.12 2.52 7.28
C ASN A 65 3.77 3.35 6.05
N SER A 66 3.11 2.72 5.08
CA SER A 66 2.76 3.35 3.81
C SER A 66 1.29 3.12 3.50
N PHE A 67 0.72 3.96 2.64
CA PHE A 67 -0.53 3.63 1.98
C PHE A 67 -0.28 2.49 1.01
N VAL A 68 -1.03 1.41 1.16
CA VAL A 68 -0.94 0.22 0.33
C VAL A 68 -2.16 0.14 -0.57
N ILE A 69 -1.93 0.01 -1.88
CA ILE A 69 -2.96 -0.27 -2.87
C ILE A 69 -3.01 -1.79 -3.05
N SER A 70 -4.11 -2.42 -2.66
CA SER A 70 -4.28 -3.87 -2.74
C SER A 70 -4.38 -4.36 -4.18
N PHE A 71 -4.03 -5.62 -4.42
CA PHE A 71 -4.24 -6.26 -5.72
C PHE A 71 -5.66 -6.85 -5.89
N GLY A 72 -6.63 -6.30 -5.15
CA GLY A 72 -8.03 -6.71 -5.16
C GLY A 72 -8.44 -7.46 -3.90
N GLU A 73 -9.69 -7.92 -3.85
CA GLU A 73 -10.28 -8.64 -2.70
C GLU A 73 -9.44 -9.88 -2.30
N GLN A 74 -8.95 -10.62 -3.29
CA GLN A 74 -8.15 -11.82 -3.09
C GLN A 74 -6.74 -11.58 -2.52
N ALA A 75 -6.37 -10.32 -2.30
CA ALA A 75 -5.06 -9.91 -1.81
C ALA A 75 -5.00 -9.79 -0.28
N PHE A 76 -6.06 -10.11 0.44
CA PHE A 76 -6.12 -10.11 1.91
C PHE A 76 -6.11 -11.54 2.46
N ASP A 77 -5.35 -11.76 3.53
CA ASP A 77 -5.31 -13.04 4.25
C ASP A 77 -4.69 -12.84 5.65
N THR A 78 -4.86 -13.83 6.51
CA THR A 78 -4.18 -13.92 7.82
C THR A 78 -2.83 -14.65 7.72
N ASP A 79 -2.58 -15.38 6.62
CA ASP A 79 -1.30 -16.04 6.33
C ASP A 79 -0.46 -15.23 5.31
N PRO A 80 0.61 -14.53 5.73
CA PRO A 80 1.44 -13.76 4.82
C PRO A 80 2.27 -14.64 3.87
N GLU A 81 2.60 -15.88 4.24
CA GLU A 81 3.33 -16.80 3.35
C GLU A 81 2.43 -17.31 2.22
N ALA A 82 1.16 -17.57 2.52
CA ALA A 82 0.16 -17.92 1.50
C ALA A 82 -0.01 -16.78 0.48
N LEU A 83 -0.15 -15.52 0.95
CA LEU A 83 -0.24 -14.35 0.07
C LEU A 83 1.02 -14.17 -0.80
N ARG A 84 2.22 -14.36 -0.24
CA ARG A 84 3.46 -14.24 -1.03
C ARG A 84 3.49 -15.23 -2.20
N LYS A 85 3.06 -16.47 -1.98
CA LYS A 85 3.01 -17.54 -2.99
C LYS A 85 1.88 -17.36 -4.01
N LYS A 86 0.82 -16.65 -3.67
CA LYS A 86 -0.35 -16.44 -4.54
C LYS A 86 0.02 -15.58 -5.74
N ASP A 87 -0.22 -16.07 -6.94
CA ASP A 87 -0.04 -15.29 -8.16
C ASP A 87 -1.25 -14.36 -8.33
N ILE A 88 -1.08 -13.10 -7.96
CA ILE A 88 -2.11 -12.07 -8.08
C ILE A 88 -1.56 -11.01 -9.03
N PRO A 89 -2.18 -10.79 -10.19
CA PRO A 89 -1.67 -9.83 -11.15
C PRO A 89 -1.78 -8.41 -10.59
N ALA A 90 -0.72 -7.64 -10.78
CA ALA A 90 -0.74 -6.21 -10.52
C ALA A 90 -1.73 -5.52 -11.48
N PRO A 91 -2.60 -4.61 -11.00
CA PRO A 91 -3.52 -3.88 -11.85
C PRO A 91 -2.80 -3.07 -12.92
N GLU A 92 -3.18 -3.23 -14.20
CA GLU A 92 -2.48 -2.60 -15.32
C GLU A 92 -2.49 -1.07 -15.25
N TYR A 93 -3.58 -0.48 -14.76
CA TYR A 93 -3.72 0.97 -14.66
C TYR A 93 -2.72 1.61 -13.68
N LEU A 94 -2.19 0.83 -12.70
CA LEU A 94 -1.15 1.31 -11.79
C LEU A 94 0.20 1.49 -12.50
N LYS A 95 0.44 0.78 -13.61
CA LYS A 95 1.71 0.81 -14.34
C LYS A 95 1.96 2.12 -15.08
N CYS A 96 0.92 2.86 -15.46
CA CYS A 96 1.09 4.00 -16.36
C CYS A 96 1.42 5.32 -15.65
N PHE A 97 0.76 5.62 -14.53
CA PHE A 97 0.95 6.90 -13.82
C PHE A 97 1.57 6.71 -12.44
N VAL A 98 1.27 5.60 -11.77
CA VAL A 98 1.54 5.44 -10.34
C VAL A 98 2.86 4.72 -10.09
N GLU A 99 3.27 3.81 -10.98
CA GLU A 99 4.45 2.95 -10.84
C GLU A 99 5.73 3.66 -10.37
N PRO A 100 6.10 4.85 -10.86
CA PRO A 100 7.30 5.55 -10.39
C PRO A 100 7.27 5.88 -8.89
N PHE A 101 6.09 5.97 -8.29
CA PHE A 101 5.87 6.33 -6.88
C PHE A 101 5.61 5.11 -5.98
N LEU A 102 5.69 3.90 -6.52
CA LEU A 102 5.36 2.68 -5.78
C LEU A 102 6.62 1.88 -5.41
N PHE A 103 6.51 1.06 -4.38
CA PHE A 103 7.43 -0.04 -4.09
C PHE A 103 6.67 -1.35 -3.89
N GLY A 104 7.33 -2.46 -4.21
CA GLY A 104 6.75 -3.79 -4.25
C GLY A 104 6.66 -4.37 -5.67
N PRO A 105 5.78 -5.35 -5.92
CA PRO A 105 4.73 -5.83 -5.01
C PRO A 105 5.27 -6.60 -3.80
N GLU A 106 4.65 -6.40 -2.64
CA GLU A 106 5.04 -7.08 -1.38
C GLU A 106 3.79 -7.50 -0.58
N VAL A 107 4.03 -8.16 0.56
CA VAL A 107 3.01 -8.42 1.59
C VAL A 107 3.27 -7.53 2.80
N PHE A 108 2.24 -6.81 3.21
CA PHE A 108 2.24 -5.82 4.29
C PHE A 108 1.35 -6.32 5.43
N GLU A 109 1.75 -6.06 6.67
CA GLU A 109 0.86 -6.19 7.83
C GLU A 109 -0.09 -4.98 7.85
N VAL A 110 -1.40 -5.21 7.84
CA VAL A 110 -2.41 -4.14 7.90
C VAL A 110 -2.36 -3.51 9.30
N VAL A 111 -2.34 -2.18 9.34
CA VAL A 111 -2.33 -1.41 10.57
C VAL A 111 -3.68 -0.71 10.73
N ASP A 112 -4.41 -1.07 11.78
CA ASP A 112 -5.64 -0.39 12.24
C ASP A 112 -5.34 0.92 12.98
#